data_AF-A0A3G2G3B9-F1
#
_entry.id   AF-A0A3G2G3B9-F1
#
_cell.length_a   1.000
_cell.length_b   1.000
_cell.length_c   1.000
_cell.angle_alpha   90.00
_cell.angle_beta   90.00
_cell.angle_gamma   90.00
#
_symmetry.space_group_name_H-M   'P 1'
#
loop_
_entity.id
_entity.type
_entity.pdbx_description
1 polymer ?
#
loop_
_entity_poly.entity_id
_entity_poly.type
_entity_poly.pdbx_seq_one_letter_code
_entity_poly.pdbx_strand_id
1 'polypeptide(L)' 'MSNQQLDDINEEQANRQLADLLGITYEELFELEFTHGVDESNDGDKYSNYIEFNPEVGKEILRKINLDDNNTFYYNAD' A
#
# COMPACT_ATOMS: atom_id res chain seq x y z
N MET A 1 9.60 -27.89 -7.74
CA MET A 1 10.15 -26.85 -6.85
C MET A 1 9.89 -25.53 -7.54
N SER A 2 8.62 -25.14 -7.62
CA SER A 2 7.88 -24.33 -6.63
C SER A 2 8.10 -22.84 -6.89
N ASN A 3 7.70 -22.34 -8.06
CA ASN A 3 7.54 -20.90 -8.31
C ASN A 3 6.62 -20.25 -7.27
N GLN A 4 5.71 -21.02 -6.67
CA GLN A 4 4.86 -20.56 -5.56
C GLN A 4 5.64 -20.06 -4.34
N GLN A 5 6.84 -20.57 -4.07
CA GLN A 5 7.63 -20.10 -2.92
C GLN A 5 8.30 -18.75 -3.18
N LEU A 6 8.52 -18.38 -4.44
CA LEU A 6 9.09 -17.09 -4.82
C LEU A 6 8.02 -15.99 -4.81
N ASP A 7 6.79 -16.29 -5.21
CA ASP A 7 5.66 -15.36 -5.12
C ASP A 7 5.34 -15.01 -3.65
N ASP A 8 5.24 -16.02 -2.77
CA ASP A 8 4.91 -15.84 -1.35
C ASP A 8 5.93 -14.94 -0.63
N ILE A 9 7.23 -15.13 -0.90
CA ILE A 9 8.29 -14.32 -0.31
C ILE A 9 8.23 -12.88 -0.83
N ASN A 10 7.92 -12.67 -2.11
CA ASN A 10 7.83 -11.33 -2.68
C ASN A 10 6.61 -10.57 -2.16
N GLU A 11 5.45 -11.22 -2.02
CA GLU A 11 4.26 -10.59 -1.43
C GLU A 11 4.50 -10.20 0.03
N GLU A 12 5.08 -11.09 0.83
CA GLU A 12 5.33 -10.80 2.23
C GLU A 12 6.37 -9.68 2.40
N GLN A 13 7.40 -9.64 1.56
CA GLN A 13 8.38 -8.56 1.54
C GLN A 13 7.80 -7.24 1.02
N ALA A 14 6.94 -7.27 0.01
CA ALA A 14 6.26 -6.09 -0.52
C ALA A 14 5.35 -5.48 0.56
N ASN A 15 4.56 -6.31 1.23
CA ASN A 15 3.68 -5.87 2.31
C ASN A 15 4.45 -5.33 3.52
N ARG A 16 5.58 -5.94 3.89
CA ARG A 16 6.44 -5.39 4.95
C ARG A 16 7.06 -4.04 4.57
N GLN A 17 7.54 -3.91 3.33
CA GLN A 17 8.06 -2.64 2.82
C GLN A 17 6.98 -1.57 2.81
N LEU A 18 5.76 -1.95 2.42
CA LEU A 18 4.61 -1.07 2.43
C LEU A 18 4.26 -0.61 3.85
N ALA A 19 4.23 -1.53 4.81
CA ALA A 19 3.97 -1.20 6.21
C ALA A 19 5.04 -0.25 6.77
N ASP A 20 6.32 -0.50 6.47
CA ASP A 20 7.44 0.36 6.87
C ASP A 20 7.33 1.77 6.25
N LEU A 21 6.98 1.83 4.96
CA LEU A 21 6.75 3.08 4.21
C LEU A 21 5.61 3.91 4.82
N LEU A 22 4.56 3.25 5.29
CA LEU A 22 3.40 3.86 5.94
C LEU A 22 3.64 4.16 7.43
N GLY A 23 4.74 3.66 8.01
CA GLY A 23 5.08 3.83 9.42
C GLY A 23 4.23 2.99 10.38
N ILE A 24 3.69 1.86 9.91
CA ILE A 24 2.84 0.94 10.66
C ILE A 24 3.43 -0.47 10.68
N THR A 25 2.87 -1.36 11.50
CA THR A 25 3.30 -2.76 11.49
C THR A 25 2.63 -3.55 10.35
N TYR A 26 3.26 -4.67 9.95
CA TYR A 26 2.66 -5.59 8.99
C TYR A 26 1.28 -6.10 9.45
N GLU A 27 1.11 -6.33 10.75
CA GLU A 27 -0.17 -6.72 11.35
C GLU A 27 -1.22 -5.61 11.16
N GLU A 28 -0.85 -4.36 11.47
CA GLU A 28 -1.71 -3.20 11.26
C GLU A 28 -2.09 -3.01 9.79
N LEU A 29 -1.15 -3.22 8.86
CA LEU A 29 -1.42 -3.20 7.43
C LEU A 29 -2.44 -4.28 7.02
N PHE A 30 -2.39 -5.45 7.65
CA PHE A 30 -3.31 -6.56 7.39
C PHE A 30 -4.70 -6.34 8.03
N GLU A 31 -4.76 -5.57 9.11
CA GLU A 31 -6.02 -5.13 9.72
C GLU A 31 -6.68 -3.98 8.97
N LEU A 32 -5.91 -3.26 8.15
CA LEU A 32 -6.39 -2.19 7.30
C LEU A 32 -6.98 -2.72 5.99
N GLU A 33 -8.01 -2.04 5.52
CA GLU A 33 -8.56 -2.25 4.19
C GLU A 33 -8.05 -1.12 3.28
N PHE A 34 -7.25 -1.48 2.28
CA PHE A 34 -6.69 -0.54 1.34
C PHE A 34 -6.77 -1.05 -0.08
N THR A 35 -6.90 -0.12 -1.02
CA THR A 35 -6.95 -0.40 -2.46
C THR A 35 -5.75 0.24 -3.12
N HIS A 36 -4.96 -0.55 -3.85
CA HIS A 36 -3.94 0.04 -4.71
C HIS A 36 -4.60 0.59 -5.98
N GLY A 37 -4.14 1.76 -6.40
CA GLY A 37 -4.44 2.34 -7.69
C GLY A 37 -3.15 2.75 -8.39
N VAL A 38 -3.21 2.79 -9.70
CA VAL A 38 -2.12 3.31 -10.54
C VAL A 38 -2.69 4.52 -11.24
N ASP A 39 -2.06 5.67 -11.03
CA ASP A 39 -2.35 6.88 -11.79
C ASP A 39 -1.63 6.73 -13.15
N GLU A 40 -2.39 6.33 -14.16
CA GLU A 40 -1.92 6.26 -15.56
C GLU A 40 -2.47 7.43 -16.38
N SER A 41 -1.59 8.03 -17.18
CA SER A 41 -1.98 8.95 -18.23
C SER A 41 -2.86 8.25 -19.26
N ASN A 42 -3.67 9.02 -19.96
CA ASN A 42 -4.44 8.52 -21.10
C ASN A 42 -3.55 8.02 -22.27
N ASP A 43 -2.23 8.28 -22.22
CA ASP A 43 -1.20 7.77 -23.15
C ASP A 43 -0.57 6.44 -22.68
N GLY A 44 -0.90 5.95 -21.48
CA GLY A 44 -0.35 4.72 -20.89
C GLY A 44 0.91 4.91 -20.04
N ASP A 45 1.34 6.17 -19.82
CA ASP A 45 2.43 6.49 -18.89
C ASP A 45 1.96 6.38 -17.44
N LYS A 46 2.64 5.54 -16.65
CA LYS A 46 2.40 5.43 -15.21
C LYS A 46 3.08 6.60 -14.51
N TYR A 47 2.31 7.51 -13.94
CA TYR A 47 2.84 8.64 -13.18
C TYR A 47 3.24 8.23 -11.77
N SER A 48 2.31 7.60 -11.06
CA SER A 48 2.48 7.29 -9.64
C SER A 48 1.56 6.14 -9.22
N ASN A 49 1.98 5.35 -8.24
CA ASN A 49 1.07 4.44 -7.56
C ASN A 49 0.46 5.17 -6.36
N TYR A 50 -0.77 4.84 -6.04
CA TYR A 50 -1.42 5.36 -4.85
C TYR A 50 -2.14 4.25 -4.10
N ILE A 51 -2.33 4.45 -2.81
CA ILE A 51 -3.05 3.53 -1.94
C ILE A 51 -4.13 4.32 -1.26
N GLU A 52 -5.37 3.98 -1.55
CA GLU A 52 -6.52 4.54 -0.87
C GLU A 52 -6.90 3.64 0.29
N PHE A 53 -6.88 4.21 1.50
CA PHE A 53 -7.26 3.49 2.70
C PHE A 53 -8.70 3.77 3.07
N ASN A 54 -9.43 2.72 3.49
CA ASN A 54 -10.80 2.87 3.92
C ASN A 54 -10.86 3.60 5.28
N PRO A 55 -11.41 4.83 5.36
CA PRO A 55 -11.55 5.57 6.62
C PRO A 55 -12.36 4.83 7.68
N GLU A 56 -13.20 3.87 7.32
CA GLU A 56 -14.04 3.13 8.26
C GLU A 56 -13.26 2.02 8.99
N VAL A 57 -12.12 1.59 8.45
CA VAL A 57 -11.32 0.48 8.96
C VAL A 57 -10.01 1.00 9.53
N GLY A 58 -9.68 0.63 10.77
CA GLY A 58 -8.40 0.95 11.38
C GLY A 58 -8.08 2.45 11.52
N LYS A 59 -9.06 3.30 11.82
CA LYS A 59 -8.87 4.76 12.05
C LYS A 59 -7.70 5.11 12.96
N GLU A 60 -7.44 4.31 13.98
CA GLU A 60 -6.32 4.52 14.90
C GLU A 60 -4.96 4.33 14.21
N ILE A 61 -4.89 3.38 13.29
CA ILE A 61 -3.72 3.10 12.46
C ILE A 61 -3.58 4.18 11.39
N LEU A 62 -4.66 4.55 10.70
CA LEU A 62 -4.67 5.63 9.69
C LEU A 62 -4.19 6.96 10.26
N ARG A 63 -4.42 7.22 11.55
CA ARG A 63 -3.89 8.41 12.25
C ARG A 63 -2.37 8.40 12.45
N LYS A 64 -1.73 7.23 12.41
CA LYS A 64 -0.27 7.09 12.47
C LYS A 64 0.35 7.33 11.10
N ILE A 65 -0.37 6.98 10.05
CA ILE A 65 0.06 7.15 8.66
C ILE A 65 -0.13 8.61 8.25
N ASN A 66 0.83 9.16 7.52
CA ASN A 66 0.74 10.50 6.95
C ASN A 66 0.01 10.43 5.60
N LEU A 67 -1.31 10.33 5.64
CA LEU A 67 -2.17 10.25 4.46
C LEU A 67 -2.61 11.65 4.02
N ASP A 68 -2.91 11.80 2.73
CA ASP A 68 -3.52 13.01 2.19
C ASP A 68 -5.01 13.13 2.61
N ASP A 69 -5.68 14.24 2.28
CA ASP A 69 -7.03 14.58 2.76
C ASP A 69 -8.10 13.51 2.40
N ASN A 70 -7.82 12.67 1.39
CA ASN A 70 -8.66 11.55 0.97
C ASN A 70 -8.23 10.18 1.54
N ASN A 71 -7.41 10.15 2.58
CA ASN A 71 -6.77 8.92 3.08
C ASN A 71 -5.98 8.19 2.00
N THR A 72 -5.37 8.94 1.09
CA THR A 72 -4.62 8.41 -0.04
C THR A 72 -3.13 8.59 0.21
N PHE A 73 -2.37 7.53 0.01
CA PHE A 73 -0.91 7.54 0.08
C PHE A 73 -0.32 7.38 -1.32
N TYR A 74 0.36 8.40 -1.82
CA TYR A 74 1.03 8.36 -3.12
C TYR A 74 2.48 7.91 -2.95
N TYR A 75 2.89 6.91 -3.71
CA TYR A 75 4.27 6.43 -3.75
C TYR A 75 4.72 6.18 -5.18
N ASN A 76 5.89 6.71 -5.51
CA ASN A 76 6.56 6.44 -6.77
C ASN A 76 7.46 5.24 -6.57
N ALA A 77 7.20 4.16 -7.32
CA ALA A 77 8.17 3.11 -7.49
C ALA A 77 9.16 3.63 -8.55
N ASP A 78 10.25 4.26 -8.09
CA ASP A 78 11.40 4.63 -8.93
C ASP A 78 12.06 3.38 -9.51
#